data_AF-A0A839SZ13-F1
#
_entry.id   AF-A0A839SZ13-F1
#
_cell.length_a   1.000
_cell.length_b   1.000
_cell.length_c   1.000
_cell.angle_alpha   90.00
_cell.angle_beta   90.00
_cell.angle_gamma   90.00
#
_symmetry.space_group_name_H-M   'P 1'
#
loop_
_entity.id
_entity.type
_entity.pdbx_description
1 polymer ?
#
loop_
_entity_poly.entity_id
_entity_poly.type
_entity_poly.pdbx_seq_one_letter_code
_entity_poly.pdbx_strand_id
1 'polypeptide(L)'
;MNLPQHYGRIQYLRDAARMGLASDAAFSREKLRQRRNRLMIDYHPDHGGSNHIASEINVTYARMVAWLDKRDARDRARQRLSAQLPATSTSGKVAQHTETEPTRSALSETLRAGASQLWAVALVVVATYAALRRDKNE
;
A
#
# COMPACT_ATOMS: atom_id res chain seq x y z
N MET A 1 19.65 1.73 -8.97
CA MET A 1 19.40 0.36 -8.49
C MET A 1 18.08 -0.13 -9.09
N ASN A 2 18.07 -1.29 -9.74
CA ASN A 2 16.82 -1.88 -10.25
C ASN A 2 16.09 -2.57 -9.09
N LEU A 3 14.82 -2.23 -8.89
CA LEU A 3 13.97 -2.91 -7.93
C LEU A 3 13.62 -4.31 -8.47
N PRO A 4 13.48 -5.32 -7.59
CA PRO A 4 12.88 -6.60 -7.98
C PRO A 4 11.51 -6.40 -8.66
N GLN A 5 11.18 -7.23 -9.64
CA GLN A 5 9.92 -7.11 -10.42
C GLN A 5 8.66 -7.03 -9.52
N HIS A 6 8.65 -7.75 -8.40
CA HIS A 6 7.52 -7.81 -7.47
C HIS A 6 7.70 -6.95 -6.21
N TYR A 7 8.59 -5.94 -6.23
CA TYR A 7 8.77 -5.04 -5.09
C TYR A 7 7.62 -4.03 -4.98
N GLY A 8 6.57 -4.44 -4.27
CA GLY A 8 5.36 -3.65 -3.99
C GLY A 8 5.28 -3.15 -2.55
N ARG A 9 4.13 -2.53 -2.21
CA ARG A 9 3.88 -1.95 -0.87
C ARG A 9 4.01 -2.97 0.26
N ILE A 10 3.59 -4.22 0.05
CA ILE A 10 3.67 -5.28 1.08
C ILE A 10 5.13 -5.59 1.43
N GLN A 11 5.98 -5.79 0.43
CA GLN A 11 7.40 -6.06 0.66
C GLN A 11 8.10 -4.84 1.27
N TYR A 12 7.72 -3.63 0.83
CA TYR A 12 8.22 -2.39 1.43
C TYR A 12 7.90 -2.29 2.94
N LEU A 13 6.67 -2.60 3.35
CA LEU A 13 6.29 -2.59 4.77
C LEU A 13 6.99 -3.70 5.57
N ARG A 14 7.23 -4.86 4.96
CA ARG A 14 8.03 -5.93 5.56
C ARG A 14 9.47 -5.48 5.80
N ASP A 15 10.08 -4.83 4.82
CA ASP A 15 11.44 -4.29 4.94
C ASP A 15 11.50 -3.16 5.98
N ALA A 16 10.47 -2.30 6.04
CA ALA A 16 10.34 -1.28 7.08
C ALA A 16 10.28 -1.90 8.49
N ALA A 17 9.48 -2.96 8.68
CA ALA A 17 9.40 -3.68 9.93
C ALA A 17 10.74 -4.32 10.31
N ARG A 18 11.49 -4.87 9.35
CA ARG A 18 12.86 -5.39 9.57
C ARG A 18 13.83 -4.31 10.00
N MET A 19 13.68 -3.09 9.46
CA MET A 19 14.46 -1.93 9.91
C MET A 19 13.95 -1.35 11.24
N GLY A 20 12.89 -1.89 11.83
CA GLY A 20 12.29 -1.37 13.07
C GLY A 20 11.61 -0.01 12.88
N LEU A 21 10.99 0.23 11.73
CA LEU A 21 10.19 1.41 11.45
C LEU A 21 8.70 1.08 11.52
N ALA A 22 7.95 1.97 12.17
CA ALA A 22 6.49 1.98 12.09
C ALA A 22 6.03 2.33 10.65
N SER A 23 4.84 1.86 10.28
CA SER A 23 4.35 1.95 8.89
C SER A 23 4.14 3.40 8.42
N ASP A 24 3.73 4.29 9.32
CA ASP A 24 3.58 5.73 9.10
C ASP A 24 4.95 6.41 8.87
N ALA A 25 5.92 6.10 9.73
CA ALA A 25 7.28 6.65 9.64
C ALA A 25 8.05 6.15 8.42
N ALA A 26 7.78 4.92 7.96
CA ALA A 26 8.49 4.29 6.84
C ALA A 26 8.44 5.16 5.56
N PHE A 27 7.30 5.78 5.28
CA PHE A 27 7.10 6.60 4.07
C PHE A 27 7.82 7.96 4.10
N SER A 28 8.46 8.33 5.21
CA SER A 28 9.31 9.50 5.30
C SER A 28 10.77 9.14 4.99
N ARG A 29 11.33 9.70 3.92
CA ARG A 29 12.75 9.52 3.56
C ARG A 29 13.69 9.90 4.71
N GLU A 30 13.35 10.98 5.42
CA GLU A 30 14.15 11.46 6.54
C GLU A 30 14.14 10.46 7.70
N LYS A 31 12.96 9.92 8.07
CA LYS A 31 12.87 8.89 9.12
C LYS A 31 13.60 7.61 8.73
N LEU A 32 13.49 7.20 7.46
CA LEU A 32 14.21 6.04 6.94
C LEU A 32 15.74 6.22 7.03
N ARG A 33 16.24 7.39 6.63
CA ARG A 33 17.67 7.75 6.74
C ARG A 33 18.14 7.79 8.19
N GLN A 34 17.38 8.45 9.07
CA GLN A 34 17.69 8.51 10.51
C GLN A 34 17.78 7.11 11.10
N ARG A 35 16.84 6.22 10.76
CA ARG A 35 16.88 4.85 11.25
C ARG A 35 18.07 4.07 10.73
N ARG A 36 18.37 4.17 9.43
CA ARG A 36 19.57 3.55 8.84
C ARG A 36 20.84 4.02 9.55
N ASN A 37 20.97 5.32 9.82
CA ASN A 37 22.14 5.86 10.49
C ASN A 37 22.28 5.35 11.94
N ARG A 38 21.17 5.24 12.69
CA ARG A 38 21.19 4.61 14.02
C ARG A 38 21.66 3.16 13.94
N LEU A 39 21.09 2.37 13.02
CA LEU A 39 21.52 0.98 12.82
C LEU A 39 22.99 0.88 12.40
N MET A 40 23.51 1.83 11.62
CA MET A 40 24.93 1.84 11.28
C MET A 40 25.81 2.10 12.50
N ILE A 41 25.42 2.98 13.43
CA ILE A 41 26.20 3.18 14.67
C ILE A 41 26.34 1.85 15.42
N ASP A 42 25.28 1.05 15.47
CA ASP A 42 25.26 -0.21 16.23
C ASP A 42 25.95 -1.38 15.50
N TYR A 43 25.86 -1.45 14.17
CA TYR A 43 26.24 -2.63 13.39
C TYR A 43 27.40 -2.42 12.40
N HIS A 44 27.99 -1.22 12.30
CA HIS A 44 29.10 -0.98 11.38
C HIS A 44 30.38 -1.71 11.81
N PRO A 45 31.16 -2.28 10.88
CA PRO A 45 32.42 -2.98 11.17
C PRO A 45 33.43 -2.13 11.97
N ASP A 46 33.52 -0.83 11.68
CA ASP A 46 34.41 0.10 12.41
C ASP A 46 34.06 0.26 13.90
N HIS A 47 32.88 -0.21 14.31
CA HIS A 47 32.43 -0.21 15.70
C HIS A 47 32.34 -1.63 16.28
N GLY A 48 33.01 -2.61 15.67
CA GLY A 48 32.98 -4.02 16.07
C GLY A 48 31.74 -4.78 15.57
N GLY A 49 30.96 -4.18 14.66
CA GLY A 49 29.80 -4.80 14.04
C GLY A 49 30.14 -5.77 12.89
N SER A 50 29.10 -6.29 12.24
CA SER A 50 29.25 -7.27 11.15
C SER A 50 29.13 -6.61 9.78
N ASN A 51 30.13 -6.81 8.92
CA ASN A 51 30.09 -6.42 7.50
C ASN A 51 28.82 -6.91 6.79
N HIS A 52 28.40 -8.14 7.09
CA HIS A 52 27.20 -8.73 6.50
C HIS A 52 25.95 -7.95 6.91
N ILE A 53 25.78 -7.70 8.20
CA ILE A 53 24.60 -6.96 8.73
C ILE A 53 24.59 -5.53 8.19
N ALA A 54 25.74 -4.84 8.19
CA ALA A 54 25.84 -3.49 7.65
C ALA A 54 25.48 -3.43 6.15
N SER A 55 25.94 -4.41 5.38
CA SER A 55 25.58 -4.55 3.97
C SER A 55 24.08 -4.78 3.78
N GLU A 56 23.47 -5.68 4.56
CA GLU A 56 22.04 -5.97 4.50
C GLU A 56 21.17 -4.73 4.80
N ILE A 57 21.54 -3.94 5.81
CA ILE A 57 20.87 -2.68 6.14
C ILE A 57 20.96 -1.71 4.96
N ASN A 58 22.14 -1.55 4.35
CA ASN A 58 22.33 -0.63 3.22
C ASN A 58 21.54 -1.09 1.97
N VAL A 59 21.53 -2.39 1.68
CA VAL A 59 20.77 -2.98 0.56
C VAL A 59 19.26 -2.78 0.77
N THR A 60 18.77 -3.01 1.98
CA THR A 60 17.36 -2.82 2.34
C THR A 60 16.97 -1.35 2.22
N TYR A 61 17.78 -0.45 2.80
CA TYR A 61 17.59 0.99 2.69
C TYR A 61 17.54 1.47 1.23
N ALA A 62 18.52 1.08 0.40
CA ALA A 62 18.60 1.50 -1.00
C ALA A 62 17.37 1.05 -1.79
N ARG A 63 16.86 -0.15 -1.52
CA ARG A 63 15.65 -0.69 -2.14
C ARG A 63 14.40 0.09 -1.72
N MET A 64 14.26 0.41 -0.44
CA MET A 64 13.15 1.21 0.06
C MET A 64 13.16 2.63 -0.54
N VAL A 65 14.33 3.27 -0.66
CA VAL A 65 14.47 4.58 -1.29
C VAL A 65 14.09 4.53 -2.77
N ALA A 66 14.60 3.55 -3.53
CA ALA A 66 14.27 3.39 -4.94
C ALA A 66 12.76 3.18 -5.16
N TRP A 67 12.08 2.51 -4.24
CA TRP A 67 10.62 2.37 -4.29
C TRP A 67 9.89 3.69 -4.05
N LEU A 68 10.35 4.51 -3.08
CA LEU A 68 9.82 5.85 -2.86
C LEU A 68 10.03 6.75 -4.09
N ASP A 69 11.23 6.74 -4.69
CA ASP A 69 11.51 7.48 -5.92
C ASP A 69 10.56 7.09 -7.06
N LYS A 70 10.35 5.78 -7.26
CA LYS A 70 9.43 5.26 -8.28
C LYS A 70 7.98 5.67 -8.00
N ARG A 71 7.57 5.70 -6.74
CA ARG A 71 6.23 6.15 -6.33
C ARG A 71 6.05 7.64 -6.59
N ASP A 72 6.99 8.48 -6.14
CA ASP A 72 6.93 9.93 -6.34
C ASP A 72 6.92 10.29 -7.83
N ALA A 73 7.69 9.56 -8.66
CA ALA A 73 7.67 9.72 -10.11
C ALA A 73 6.29 9.40 -10.73
N ARG A 74 5.62 8.34 -10.26
CA ARG A 74 4.25 7.98 -10.69
C ARG A 74 3.23 9.03 -10.28
N ASP A 75 3.33 9.54 -9.05
CA ASP A 75 2.39 10.54 -8.54
C ASP A 75 2.56 11.87 -9.30
N ARG A 76 3.80 12.30 -9.59
CA ARG A 76 4.07 13.45 -10.46
C ARG A 76 3.54 13.25 -11.89
N ALA A 77 3.68 12.05 -12.46
CA ALA A 77 3.15 11.75 -13.79
C ALA A 77 1.62 11.85 -13.84
N ARG A 78 0.93 11.36 -12.80
CA ARG A 78 -0.54 11.49 -12.67
C ARG A 78 -0.99 12.94 -12.52
N GLN A 79 -0.26 13.74 -11.74
CA GLN A 79 -0.55 15.17 -11.58
C GLN A 79 -0.40 15.92 -12.91
N ARG A 80 0.67 15.64 -13.67
CA ARG A 80 0.86 16.22 -15.01
C ARG A 80 -0.26 15.85 -15.97
N LEU A 81 -0.66 14.58 -15.99
CA LEU A 81 -1.79 14.12 -16.81
C LEU A 81 -3.09 14.85 -16.43
N SER A 82 -3.34 15.01 -15.13
CA SER A 82 -4.53 15.69 -14.61
C SER A 82 -4.55 17.18 -14.97
N ALA A 83 -3.39 17.83 -15.03
CA ALA A 83 -3.26 19.23 -15.45
C ALA A 83 -3.37 19.43 -16.97
N GLN A 84 -3.07 18.41 -17.77
CA GLN A 84 -3.15 18.45 -19.23
C GLN A 84 -4.52 18.08 -19.78
N LEU A 85 -5.38 17.45 -18.98
CA LEU A 85 -6.76 17.21 -19.35
C LEU A 85 -7.49 18.56 -19.38
N PRO A 86 -8.01 19.02 -20.54
CA PRO A 86 -8.80 20.24 -20.58
C PRO A 86 -9.97 20.05 -19.61
N ALA A 87 -10.17 21.03 -18.73
CA ALA A 87 -11.43 21.14 -18.01
C ALA A 87 -12.51 21.16 -19.09
N THR A 88 -13.19 20.03 -19.27
CA THR A 88 -14.35 19.97 -20.14
C THR A 88 -15.35 20.86 -19.46
N SER A 89 -15.41 22.10 -19.95
CA SER A 89 -16.36 23.11 -19.58
C SER A 89 -17.73 22.45 -19.63
N THR A 90 -18.25 22.10 -18.46
CA THR A 90 -19.67 21.84 -18.28
C THR A 90 -20.35 23.20 -18.34
N SER A 91 -20.34 23.80 -19.53
CA SER A 91 -21.16 24.93 -19.92
C SER A 91 -22.09 24.40 -21.00
N GLY A 92 -23.03 23.57 -20.56
CA GLY A 92 -24.10 23.03 -21.37
C GLY A 92 -25.41 23.46 -20.74
N LYS A 93 -26.01 24.51 -21.32
CA LYS A 93 -27.43 24.89 -21.20
C LYS A 93 -28.29 23.70 -20.75
N VAL A 94 -28.92 23.84 -19.58
CA VAL A 94 -30.05 23.01 -19.17
C VAL A 94 -31.25 23.43 -20.02
N ALA A 95 -31.33 22.89 -21.23
CA ALA A 95 -32.59 22.83 -21.96
C ALA A 95 -33.41 21.70 -21.31
N GLN A 96 -34.47 22.10 -20.62
CA GLN A 96 -35.53 21.21 -20.17
C GLN A 96 -36.11 20.49 -21.40
N HIS A 97 -35.82 19.20 -21.54
CA HIS A 97 -36.63 18.29 -22.32
C HIS A 97 -37.28 17.30 -21.35
N THR A 98 -38.58 17.51 -21.17
CA THR A 98 -39.57 16.59 -20.61
C THR A 98 -39.57 15.26 -21.36
N GLU A 99 -39.59 14.16 -20.58
CA GLU A 99 -40.20 12.84 -20.86
C GLU A 99 -39.77 12.12 -22.16
N THR A 100 -39.25 10.89 -22.19
CA THR A 100 -39.56 9.66 -21.45
C THR A 100 -38.52 8.63 -21.92
N GLU A 101 -37.75 7.99 -21.04
CA GLU A 101 -37.15 6.67 -21.31
C GLU A 101 -36.55 6.04 -20.02
N PRO A 102 -36.46 4.71 -19.97
CA PRO A 102 -36.51 3.94 -18.73
C PRO A 102 -35.15 3.86 -18.03
N THR A 103 -35.20 4.15 -16.72
CA THR A 103 -34.49 3.43 -15.65
C THR A 103 -33.03 3.05 -15.90
N ARG A 104 -32.17 4.08 -15.93
CA ARG A 104 -30.77 4.02 -15.46
C ARG A 104 -30.65 3.81 -13.93
N SER A 105 -31.68 3.23 -13.29
CA SER A 105 -31.75 2.95 -11.85
C SER A 105 -31.23 1.56 -11.47
N ALA A 106 -30.99 0.67 -12.45
CA ALA A 106 -30.61 -0.71 -12.16
C ALA A 106 -29.11 -0.92 -11.81
N LEU A 107 -28.24 0.04 -12.16
CA LEU A 107 -26.79 -0.11 -11.98
C LEU A 107 -26.27 0.47 -10.66
N SER A 108 -26.98 1.42 -10.06
CA SER A 108 -26.60 1.99 -8.76
C SER A 108 -27.08 1.13 -7.57
N GLU A 109 -28.16 0.37 -7.74
CA GLU A 109 -28.71 -0.50 -6.68
C GLU A 109 -27.91 -1.79 -6.49
N THR A 110 -27.35 -2.35 -7.57
CA THR A 110 -26.52 -3.58 -7.51
C THR A 110 -25.14 -3.35 -6.88
N LEU A 111 -24.55 -2.15 -7.02
CA LEU A 111 -23.30 -1.80 -6.36
C LEU A 111 -23.45 -1.57 -4.84
N ARG A 112 -24.64 -1.15 -4.38
CA ARG A 112 -24.93 -1.03 -2.94
C ARG A 112 -25.29 -2.37 -2.30
N ALA A 113 -25.85 -3.31 -3.06
CA ALA A 113 -26.14 -4.67 -2.61
C ALA A 113 -24.88 -5.55 -2.45
N GLY A 114 -23.77 -5.24 -3.14
CA GLY A 114 -22.52 -6.00 -3.05
C GLY A 114 -21.62 -5.67 -1.83
N ALA A 115 -21.84 -4.53 -1.17
CA ALA A 115 -21.00 -4.08 -0.05
C ALA A 115 -21.37 -4.72 1.29
N SER A 116 -22.49 -5.46 1.37
CA SER A 116 -23.00 -6.07 2.61
C SER A 116 -22.56 -7.53 2.82
N GLN A 117 -21.81 -8.15 1.90
CA GLN A 117 -21.49 -9.59 1.96
C GLN A 117 -20.06 -9.96 2.38
N LEU A 118 -19.29 -9.07 2.99
CA LEU A 118 -17.94 -9.38 3.48
C LEU A 118 -17.83 -9.73 4.98
N TRP A 119 -18.95 -9.82 5.70
CA TRP A 119 -18.94 -10.27 7.10
C TRP A 119 -19.10 -11.79 7.28
N ALA A 120 -19.54 -12.52 6.25
CA ALA A 120 -19.84 -13.95 6.36
C ALA A 120 -18.60 -14.87 6.33
N VAL A 121 -17.48 -14.43 5.74
CA VAL A 121 -16.27 -15.28 5.62
C VAL A 121 -15.47 -15.34 6.92
N ALA A 122 -15.59 -14.33 7.79
CA ALA A 122 -14.86 -14.29 9.06
C ALA A 122 -15.37 -15.31 10.10
N LEU A 123 -16.66 -15.68 10.07
CA LEU A 123 -17.24 -16.61 11.05
C LEU A 123 -17.00 -18.10 10.72
N VAL A 124 -16.86 -18.47 9.44
CA VAL A 124 -16.65 -19.86 9.03
C VAL A 124 -15.26 -20.39 9.44
N VAL A 125 -14.24 -19.52 9.44
CA VAL A 125 -12.86 -19.88 9.84
C VAL A 125 -12.75 -20.07 11.36
N VAL A 126 -13.52 -19.31 12.16
CA VAL A 126 -13.52 -19.45 13.62
C VAL A 126 -14.28 -20.71 14.07
N ALA A 127 -15.38 -21.06 13.39
CA ALA A 127 -16.14 -22.27 13.72
C ALA A 127 -15.37 -23.57 13.40
N THR A 128 -14.62 -23.62 12.29
CA THR A 128 -13.79 -24.79 11.94
C THR A 128 -12.60 -24.96 12.88
N TYR A 129 -11.99 -23.87 13.35
CA TYR A 129 -10.90 -23.96 14.33
C TYR A 129 -11.37 -24.41 15.73
N ALA A 130 -12.57 -24.03 16.15
CA ALA A 130 -13.14 -24.45 17.44
C ALA A 130 -13.56 -25.94 17.44
N ALA A 131 -14.12 -26.44 16.33
CA ALA A 131 -14.48 -27.85 16.21
C ALA A 131 -13.26 -28.78 16.21
N LEU A 132 -12.17 -28.40 15.52
CA LEU A 132 -10.95 -29.22 15.43
C LEU A 132 -10.16 -29.32 16.75
N ARG A 133 -10.42 -28.42 17.71
CA ARG A 133 -9.75 -28.42 19.02
C ARG A 133 -10.51 -29.23 20.07
N ARG A 134 -11.80 -29.49 19.87
CA ARG A 134 -12.62 -30.28 20.80
C ARG A 134 -12.36 -31.78 20.65
N ASP A 135 -12.02 -32.23 19.44
CA ASP A 135 -11.73 -33.62 19.08
C ASP A 135 -10.33 -34.12 19.51
N LYS A 136 -9.54 -33.27 20.19
CA LYS A 136 -8.19 -33.60 20.68
C LYS A 136 -8.09 -33.71 22.21
N ASN A 137 -9.19 -33.51 22.92
CA ASN A 137 -9.27 -33.48 24.38
C ASN A 137 -10.28 -34.50 24.96
N GLU A 138 -10.77 -35.43 24.15
CA GLU A 138 -11.35 -36.71 24.60
C GLU A 138 -10.36 -37.83 24.27
#